data_AF-A0A093S5I8-F1
#
_entry.id   AF-A0A093S5I8-F1
#
_cell.length_a   1.000
_cell.length_b   1.000
_cell.length_c   1.000
_cell.angle_alpha   90.00
_cell.angle_beta   90.00
_cell.angle_gamma   90.00
#
_symmetry.space_group_name_H-M   'P 1'
#
loop_
_entity.id
_entity.type
_entity.pdbx_description
1 polymer ?
#
loop_
_entity_poly.entity_id
_entity_poly.type
_entity_poly.pdbx_seq_one_letter_code
_entity_poly.pdbx_strand_id
1 'polypeptide(L)'
;QAAFNLLIPDHAADAFSPPRLWEPSPWDVLVEWLLGGLSHWDAEHFLFIAEHGYLYEHNCAFLPLYPLSLWAVAPLFPAWPAAALYELGRVVLRRRRLAFLAALLFSLSPANVFMAAAYSESMFAFLAFCALWQLEKGQSWLSGLLFSLASGARANGLINAGFFLYSRGKRFALQLQVGSGSLRKLPLLWKQVLSLASSAVLMSAGIFLPFALFQYYAYLRFCGPGTGLDQTIPEPLLQLARDKGYHPAAMDGAKPPWCSQWVPVVYSYIQDTYWNVGFLRYFELRQIPNFLLALPVTLLVSWAAWSYISTNPRHCLTLGLERSKSEEEGKPRDGFCCPAAFVYVVHATALLAFGFFCMHVQVLTRFLGSSSPILYWFSAHLLQEHEPLLWSAGTDNPPPGRSVLSKSPSSSGKGTPDNPVVRLLLNWRLITPLSKGILGFFLCYWLLGLLLHCNFLPWT
;
A
#
# COMPACT_ATOMS: atom_id res chain seq x y z
N GLN A 1 -11.31 18.10 -9.44
CA GLN A 1 -11.33 19.05 -8.33
C GLN A 1 -12.01 20.37 -8.69
N ALA A 2 -11.44 21.24 -9.54
CA ALA A 2 -12.02 22.57 -9.83
C ALA A 2 -13.53 22.56 -10.15
N ALA A 3 -14.00 21.57 -10.93
CA ALA A 3 -15.42 21.37 -11.20
C ALA A 3 -16.24 21.01 -9.93
N PHE A 4 -15.70 20.23 -9.01
CA PHE A 4 -16.36 19.87 -7.75
C PHE A 4 -16.36 21.03 -6.74
N ASN A 5 -15.28 21.80 -6.66
CA ASN A 5 -15.22 23.01 -5.83
C ASN A 5 -16.30 24.04 -6.23
N LEU A 6 -16.73 24.03 -7.50
CA LEU A 6 -17.81 24.89 -8.00
C LEU A 6 -19.21 24.34 -7.69
N LEU A 7 -19.35 23.02 -7.54
CA LEU A 7 -20.64 22.33 -7.43
C LEU A 7 -20.99 21.93 -5.99
N ILE A 8 -19.99 21.71 -5.14
CA ILE A 8 -20.13 21.15 -3.80
C ILE A 8 -19.30 22.01 -2.85
N PRO A 9 -19.90 22.61 -1.81
CA PRO A 9 -19.15 23.32 -0.78
C PRO A 9 -18.39 22.32 0.11
N ASP A 10 -17.27 22.77 0.65
CA ASP A 10 -16.48 21.93 1.55
C ASP A 10 -17.21 21.67 2.86
N HIS A 11 -17.16 20.42 3.31
CA HIS A 11 -17.73 20.02 4.58
C HIS A 11 -16.90 20.56 5.75
N ALA A 12 -17.54 21.02 6.82
CA ALA A 12 -16.83 21.43 8.04
C ALA A 12 -16.46 20.19 8.87
N ALA A 13 -15.33 19.55 8.56
CA ALA A 13 -14.83 18.40 9.31
C ALA A 13 -14.02 18.84 10.54
N ASP A 14 -14.12 18.06 11.62
CA ASP A 14 -13.30 18.23 12.83
C ASP A 14 -11.89 17.64 12.64
N ALA A 15 -11.26 17.91 11.51
CA ALA A 15 -9.93 17.44 11.15
C ALA A 15 -8.84 18.43 11.60
N PHE A 16 -7.57 18.02 11.45
CA PHE A 16 -6.45 18.92 11.61
C PHE A 16 -6.45 19.93 10.46
N SER A 17 -6.58 21.21 10.79
CA SER A 17 -6.48 22.29 9.83
C SER A 17 -5.78 23.51 10.45
N PRO A 18 -4.48 23.71 10.15
CA PRO A 18 -3.71 24.79 10.76
C PRO A 18 -4.10 26.16 10.16
N PRO A 19 -4.13 27.23 10.98
CA PRO A 19 -4.39 28.57 10.48
C PRO A 19 -3.25 29.06 9.59
N ARG A 20 -3.58 29.89 8.59
CA ARG A 20 -2.56 30.55 7.76
C ARG A 20 -1.79 31.58 8.59
N LEU A 21 -0.48 31.59 8.45
CA LEU A 21 0.40 32.55 9.12
C LEU A 21 0.75 33.76 8.25
N TRP A 22 0.43 33.73 6.95
CA TRP A 22 0.65 34.82 5.99
C TRP A 22 -0.60 35.12 5.18
N GLU A 23 -0.65 36.32 4.60
CA GLU A 23 -1.71 36.71 3.68
C GLU A 23 -1.52 36.02 2.32
N PRO A 24 -2.57 35.36 1.78
CA PRO A 24 -2.47 34.66 0.50
C PRO A 24 -2.35 35.67 -0.65
N SER A 25 -1.43 35.42 -1.57
CA SER A 25 -1.39 36.11 -2.85
C SER A 25 -2.55 35.66 -3.75
N PRO A 26 -2.91 36.44 -4.79
CA PRO A 26 -3.92 36.00 -5.76
C PRO A 26 -3.60 34.66 -6.45
N TRP A 27 -2.30 34.34 -6.60
CA TRP A 27 -1.86 33.06 -7.13
C TRP A 27 -2.09 31.91 -6.16
N ASP A 28 -1.90 32.15 -4.85
CA ASP A 28 -2.19 31.16 -3.82
C ASP A 28 -3.68 30.83 -3.81
N VAL A 29 -4.54 31.83 -3.92
CA VAL A 29 -6.01 31.65 -4.02
C VAL A 29 -6.38 30.84 -5.27
N LEU A 30 -5.74 31.12 -6.42
CA LEU A 30 -5.99 30.36 -7.64
C LEU A 30 -5.53 28.90 -7.52
N VAL A 31 -4.33 28.68 -6.97
CA VAL A 31 -3.79 27.33 -6.77
C VAL A 31 -4.67 26.55 -5.79
N GLU A 32 -5.09 27.17 -4.71
CA GLU A 32 -5.99 26.56 -3.72
C GLU A 32 -7.35 26.23 -4.34
N TRP A 33 -7.91 27.12 -5.15
CA TRP A 33 -9.16 26.85 -5.86
C TRP A 33 -9.03 25.66 -6.84
N LEU A 34 -7.88 25.54 -7.53
CA LEU A 34 -7.63 24.46 -8.49
C LEU A 34 -7.25 23.13 -7.85
N LEU A 35 -6.42 23.15 -6.80
CA LEU A 35 -5.66 22.02 -6.24
C LEU A 35 -5.75 21.85 -4.71
N GLY A 36 -6.35 22.78 -3.97
CA GLY A 36 -6.48 22.73 -2.50
C GLY A 36 -7.21 21.51 -1.94
N GLY A 37 -8.17 20.95 -2.67
CA GLY A 37 -8.82 19.69 -2.32
C GLY A 37 -7.87 18.48 -2.31
N LEU A 38 -6.69 18.56 -2.93
CA LEU A 38 -5.65 17.52 -2.84
C LEU A 38 -4.74 17.69 -1.62
N SER A 39 -4.82 18.82 -0.90
CA SER A 39 -4.10 19.04 0.36
C SER A 39 -4.89 18.63 1.59
N HIS A 40 -6.15 18.23 1.45
CA HIS A 40 -7.04 17.88 2.57
C HIS A 40 -6.63 16.61 3.33
N TRP A 41 -7.11 16.51 4.59
CA TRP A 41 -6.97 15.35 5.48
C TRP A 41 -5.51 15.10 5.88
N ASP A 42 -4.99 13.88 5.73
CA ASP A 42 -3.62 13.54 6.13
C ASP A 42 -2.56 14.35 5.33
N ALA A 43 -2.90 14.87 4.15
CA ALA A 43 -2.01 15.74 3.38
C ALA A 43 -1.69 17.06 4.12
N GLU A 44 -2.62 17.58 4.93
CA GLU A 44 -2.38 18.79 5.73
C GLU A 44 -1.28 18.54 6.76
N HIS A 45 -1.25 17.36 7.38
CA HIS A 45 -0.17 16.99 8.29
C HIS A 45 1.18 16.91 7.56
N PHE A 46 1.24 16.27 6.38
CA PHE A 46 2.49 16.16 5.63
C PHE A 46 3.05 17.51 5.20
N LEU A 47 2.19 18.40 4.70
CA LEU A 47 2.57 19.77 4.31
C LEU A 47 2.99 20.60 5.54
N PHE A 48 2.22 20.52 6.62
CA PHE A 48 2.54 21.21 7.86
C PHE A 48 3.90 20.76 8.44
N ILE A 49 4.18 19.45 8.44
CA ILE A 49 5.46 18.90 8.89
C ILE A 49 6.61 19.36 7.99
N ALA A 50 6.39 19.44 6.67
CA ALA A 50 7.42 19.89 5.74
C ALA A 50 7.83 21.36 5.98
N GLU A 51 6.91 22.18 6.47
CA GLU A 51 7.13 23.60 6.74
C GLU A 51 7.58 23.89 8.18
N HIS A 52 6.90 23.33 9.17
CA HIS A 52 7.08 23.65 10.60
C HIS A 52 7.82 22.55 11.38
N GLY A 53 8.12 21.42 10.73
CA GLY A 53 8.64 20.24 11.40
C GLY A 53 7.61 19.56 12.31
N TYR A 54 8.11 18.69 13.19
CA TYR A 54 7.27 17.98 14.15
C TYR A 54 6.96 18.88 15.36
N LEU A 55 6.02 19.80 15.17
CA LEU A 55 5.56 20.70 16.22
C LEU A 55 4.65 20.01 17.24
N TYR A 56 3.62 19.30 16.77
CA TYR A 56 2.65 18.59 17.62
C TYR A 56 2.98 17.12 17.74
N GLU A 57 2.68 16.51 18.89
CA GLU A 57 2.99 15.10 19.11
C GLU A 57 2.30 14.17 18.11
N HIS A 58 1.02 14.41 17.79
CA HIS A 58 0.26 13.56 16.87
C HIS A 58 0.81 13.56 15.44
N ASN A 59 1.57 14.58 15.04
CA ASN A 59 2.26 14.61 13.75
C ASN A 59 3.28 13.47 13.63
N CYS A 60 3.79 12.92 14.75
CA CYS A 60 4.69 11.78 14.73
C CYS A 60 4.04 10.46 14.29
N ALA A 61 2.73 10.42 13.99
CA ALA A 61 2.14 9.31 13.23
C ALA A 61 2.60 9.28 11.78
N PHE A 62 2.93 10.45 11.21
CA PHE A 62 3.39 10.61 9.84
C PHE A 62 4.91 10.54 9.81
N LEU A 63 5.46 9.51 9.16
CA LEU A 63 6.90 9.23 9.18
C LEU A 63 7.69 10.21 8.30
N PRO A 64 8.98 10.48 8.61
CA PRO A 64 9.70 11.63 8.09
C PRO A 64 10.14 11.52 6.64
N LEU A 65 10.22 10.33 6.04
CA LEU A 65 10.79 10.22 4.69
C LEU A 65 9.97 10.99 3.66
N TYR A 66 8.63 10.93 3.74
CA TYR A 66 7.76 11.60 2.78
C TYR A 66 7.83 13.14 2.89
N PRO A 67 7.57 13.77 4.06
CA PRO A 67 7.62 15.23 4.18
C PRO A 67 9.02 15.80 3.91
N LEU A 68 10.10 15.07 4.25
CA LEU A 68 11.47 15.48 3.89
C LEU A 68 11.71 15.44 2.37
N SER A 69 11.06 14.52 1.64
CA SER A 69 11.17 14.41 0.19
C SER A 69 10.28 15.36 -0.60
N LEU A 70 9.28 16.00 0.05
CA LEU A 70 8.35 16.91 -0.62
C LEU A 70 9.07 18.07 -1.30
N TRP A 71 10.18 18.52 -0.71
CA TRP A 71 11.04 19.57 -1.25
C TRP A 71 11.80 19.19 -2.54
N ALA A 72 11.87 17.90 -2.89
CA ALA A 72 12.73 17.43 -3.99
C ALA A 72 12.01 16.58 -5.06
N VAL A 73 10.99 15.77 -4.73
CA VAL A 73 10.57 14.66 -5.62
C VAL A 73 9.04 14.43 -5.70
N ALA A 74 8.22 15.19 -4.96
CA ALA A 74 6.76 14.99 -4.87
C ALA A 74 6.00 14.80 -6.21
N PRO A 75 6.30 15.55 -7.29
CA PRO A 75 5.50 15.46 -8.53
C PRO A 75 5.74 14.17 -9.33
N LEU A 76 6.80 13.40 -9.03
CA LEU A 76 7.25 12.29 -9.87
C LEU A 76 6.63 10.94 -9.49
N PHE A 77 6.07 10.82 -8.29
CA PHE A 77 5.66 9.53 -7.75
C PHE A 77 4.37 8.92 -8.32
N PRO A 78 3.32 9.64 -8.78
CA PRO A 78 2.03 8.99 -9.11
C PRO A 78 2.10 7.90 -10.20
N ALA A 79 3.01 8.04 -11.18
CA ALA A 79 3.13 7.09 -12.29
C ALA A 79 4.11 5.93 -12.01
N TRP A 80 5.07 6.11 -11.10
CA TRP A 80 6.17 5.17 -10.88
C TRP A 80 5.75 3.84 -10.20
N PRO A 81 4.83 3.80 -9.22
CA PRO A 81 4.37 2.56 -8.62
C PRO A 81 3.71 1.63 -9.65
N ALA A 82 2.97 2.17 -10.62
CA ALA A 82 2.35 1.36 -11.67
C ALA A 82 3.42 0.66 -12.54
N ALA A 83 4.50 1.38 -12.89
CA ALA A 83 5.63 0.80 -13.62
C ALA A 83 6.38 -0.25 -12.78
N ALA A 84 6.60 0.01 -11.49
CA ALA A 84 7.21 -0.94 -10.57
C ALA A 84 6.34 -2.22 -10.41
N LEU A 85 5.02 -2.05 -10.31
CA LEU A 85 4.06 -3.15 -10.24
C LEU A 85 4.06 -4.00 -11.52
N TYR A 86 4.17 -3.37 -12.69
CA TYR A 86 4.30 -4.06 -13.97
C TYR A 86 5.57 -4.91 -14.01
N GLU A 87 6.72 -4.33 -13.67
CA GLU A 87 8.00 -5.05 -13.68
C GLU A 87 8.05 -6.19 -12.66
N LEU A 88 7.47 -5.99 -11.46
CA LEU A 88 7.29 -7.04 -10.47
C LEU A 88 6.38 -8.17 -11.02
N GLY A 89 5.21 -7.80 -11.58
CA GLY A 89 4.25 -8.73 -12.13
C GLY A 89 4.81 -9.56 -13.29
N ARG A 90 5.68 -8.98 -14.14
CA ARG A 90 6.37 -9.70 -15.21
C ARG A 90 7.23 -10.84 -14.69
N VAL A 91 7.94 -10.62 -13.58
CA VAL A 91 8.84 -11.61 -12.97
C VAL A 91 8.05 -12.68 -12.22
N VAL A 92 7.06 -12.27 -11.41
CA VAL A 92 6.29 -13.17 -10.54
C VAL A 92 5.26 -13.97 -11.34
N LEU A 93 4.40 -13.30 -12.11
CA LEU A 93 3.28 -13.92 -12.82
C LEU A 93 3.71 -14.57 -14.13
N ARG A 94 4.87 -14.18 -14.69
CA ARG A 94 5.40 -14.67 -15.99
C ARG A 94 4.46 -14.48 -17.19
N ARG A 95 3.40 -13.68 -17.03
CA ARG A 95 2.45 -13.29 -18.08
C ARG A 95 2.44 -11.78 -18.26
N ARG A 96 2.99 -11.29 -19.38
CA ARG A 96 3.10 -9.84 -19.66
C ARG A 96 1.75 -9.14 -19.73
N ARG A 97 0.76 -9.76 -20.39
CA ARG A 97 -0.59 -9.17 -20.52
C ARG A 97 -1.28 -9.00 -19.16
N LEU A 98 -1.15 -10.01 -18.29
CA LEU A 98 -1.70 -9.96 -16.93
C LEU A 98 -1.06 -8.85 -16.11
N ALA A 99 0.28 -8.78 -16.13
CA ALA A 99 1.03 -7.73 -15.42
C ALA A 99 0.69 -6.33 -15.93
N PHE A 100 0.52 -6.16 -17.24
CA PHE A 100 0.15 -4.88 -17.85
C PHE A 100 -1.27 -4.46 -17.44
N LEU A 101 -2.22 -5.39 -17.49
CA LEU A 101 -3.60 -5.13 -17.07
C LEU A 101 -3.67 -4.76 -15.58
N ALA A 102 -2.90 -5.43 -14.73
CA ALA A 102 -2.81 -5.08 -13.31
C ALA A 102 -2.24 -3.67 -13.08
N ALA A 103 -1.21 -3.27 -13.83
CA ALA A 103 -0.66 -1.92 -13.75
C ALA A 103 -1.66 -0.85 -14.19
N LEU A 104 -2.46 -1.12 -15.23
CA LEU A 104 -3.55 -0.22 -15.65
C LEU A 104 -4.65 -0.11 -14.58
N LEU A 105 -5.01 -1.23 -13.94
CA LEU A 105 -5.96 -1.22 -12.82
C LEU A 105 -5.39 -0.47 -11.61
N PHE A 106 -4.08 -0.53 -11.36
CA PHE A 106 -3.43 0.30 -10.33
C PHE A 106 -3.56 1.80 -10.64
N SER A 107 -3.36 2.21 -11.89
CA SER A 107 -3.56 3.61 -12.29
C SER A 107 -5.01 4.08 -12.18
N LEU A 108 -5.98 3.16 -12.18
CA LEU A 108 -7.40 3.41 -11.93
C LEU A 108 -7.84 2.95 -10.54
N SER A 109 -6.90 2.84 -9.60
CA SER A 109 -7.15 2.23 -8.30
C SER A 109 -8.29 2.94 -7.55
N PRO A 110 -9.12 2.21 -6.79
CA PRO A 110 -10.01 2.77 -5.79
C PRO A 110 -9.33 3.75 -4.81
N ALA A 111 -8.02 3.57 -4.58
CA ALA A 111 -7.20 4.39 -3.71
C ALA A 111 -6.45 5.53 -4.44
N ASN A 112 -6.77 5.81 -5.70
CA ASN A 112 -5.97 6.70 -6.56
C ASN A 112 -5.84 8.13 -6.02
N VAL A 113 -6.85 8.65 -5.31
CA VAL A 113 -6.75 10.00 -4.72
C VAL A 113 -5.55 10.10 -3.76
N PHE A 114 -5.28 9.06 -2.97
CA PHE A 114 -4.10 8.97 -2.09
C PHE A 114 -2.79 8.69 -2.85
N MET A 115 -2.88 8.24 -4.11
CA MET A 115 -1.70 8.07 -4.95
C MET A 115 -1.28 9.36 -5.66
N ALA A 116 -2.21 10.32 -5.77
CA ALA A 116 -2.06 11.57 -6.49
C ALA A 116 -1.94 12.80 -5.57
N ALA A 117 -2.67 12.81 -4.45
CA ALA A 117 -2.59 13.84 -3.41
C ALA A 117 -1.25 13.78 -2.65
N ALA A 118 -1.00 14.76 -1.78
CA ALA A 118 0.23 14.87 -0.99
C ALA A 118 0.28 13.82 0.15
N TYR A 119 0.29 12.54 -0.22
CA TYR A 119 0.20 11.37 0.62
C TYR A 119 1.39 10.44 0.43
N SER A 120 1.77 9.73 1.50
CA SER A 120 2.93 8.83 1.48
C SER A 120 2.67 7.49 0.77
N GLU A 121 1.42 7.15 0.46
CA GLU A 121 0.96 5.91 -0.17
C GLU A 121 1.66 5.66 -1.50
N SER A 122 1.79 6.69 -2.34
CA SER A 122 2.43 6.60 -3.65
C SER A 122 3.92 6.29 -3.55
N MET A 123 4.64 7.04 -2.72
CA MET A 123 6.06 6.80 -2.46
C MET A 123 6.29 5.43 -1.82
N PHE A 124 5.46 5.05 -0.86
CA PHE A 124 5.51 3.74 -0.22
C PHE A 124 5.29 2.60 -1.22
N ALA A 125 4.25 2.67 -2.05
CA ALA A 125 3.94 1.66 -3.07
C ALA A 125 5.10 1.53 -4.07
N PHE A 126 5.67 2.64 -4.53
CA PHE A 126 6.85 2.63 -5.40
C PHE A 126 8.04 1.92 -4.76
N LEU A 127 8.43 2.33 -3.54
CA LEU A 127 9.57 1.75 -2.83
C LEU A 127 9.34 0.26 -2.52
N ALA A 128 8.14 -0.11 -2.06
CA ALA A 128 7.80 -1.49 -1.72
C ALA A 128 7.78 -2.39 -2.97
N PHE A 129 7.15 -1.98 -4.06
CA PHE A 129 7.11 -2.78 -5.30
C PHE A 129 8.49 -2.89 -5.95
N CYS A 130 9.30 -1.83 -5.93
CA CYS A 130 10.69 -1.90 -6.37
C CYS A 130 11.51 -2.84 -5.47
N ALA A 131 11.34 -2.77 -4.15
CA ALA A 131 12.03 -3.65 -3.21
C ALA A 131 11.71 -5.13 -3.48
N LEU A 132 10.42 -5.44 -3.72
CA LEU A 132 9.95 -6.77 -4.10
C LEU A 132 10.52 -7.20 -5.46
N TRP A 133 10.53 -6.31 -6.45
CA TRP A 133 11.07 -6.60 -7.77
C TRP A 133 12.56 -6.95 -7.72
N GLN A 134 13.33 -6.20 -6.95
CA GLN A 134 14.75 -6.45 -6.74
C GLN A 134 15.00 -7.71 -5.91
N LEU A 135 14.10 -8.05 -4.98
CA LEU A 135 14.14 -9.31 -4.23
C LEU A 135 13.99 -10.52 -5.16
N GLU A 136 13.03 -10.48 -6.08
CA GLU A 136 12.78 -11.54 -7.07
C GLU A 136 13.93 -11.69 -8.07
N LYS A 137 14.64 -10.59 -8.40
CA LYS A 137 15.87 -10.63 -9.19
C LYS A 137 17.09 -11.16 -8.42
N GLY A 138 16.96 -11.42 -7.12
CA GLY A 138 18.05 -11.90 -6.26
C GLY A 138 18.94 -10.80 -5.68
N GLN A 139 18.69 -9.51 -5.97
CA GLN A 139 19.46 -8.37 -5.48
C GLN A 139 19.07 -8.01 -4.04
N SER A 140 19.49 -8.85 -3.09
CA SER A 140 19.07 -8.79 -1.68
C SER A 140 19.39 -7.46 -0.98
N TRP A 141 20.57 -6.88 -1.23
CA TRP A 141 21.00 -5.63 -0.56
C TRP A 141 20.19 -4.42 -1.00
N LEU A 142 20.03 -4.22 -2.31
CA LEU A 142 19.22 -3.13 -2.85
C LEU A 142 17.74 -3.29 -2.45
N SER A 143 17.23 -4.52 -2.43
CA SER A 143 15.89 -4.81 -1.89
C SER A 143 15.75 -4.39 -0.42
N GLY A 144 16.73 -4.70 0.44
CA GLY A 144 16.72 -4.28 1.84
C GLY A 144 16.78 -2.77 2.03
N LEU A 145 17.61 -2.07 1.25
CA LEU A 145 17.66 -0.61 1.27
C LEU A 145 16.30 -0.01 0.89
N LEU A 146 15.67 -0.51 -0.17
CA LEU A 146 14.35 -0.04 -0.60
C LEU A 146 13.25 -0.37 0.43
N PHE A 147 13.30 -1.54 1.08
CA PHE A 147 12.37 -1.85 2.18
C PHE A 147 12.59 -0.96 3.42
N SER A 148 13.84 -0.62 3.72
CA SER A 148 14.18 0.34 4.77
C SER A 148 13.61 1.73 4.44
N LEU A 149 13.79 2.21 3.21
CA LEU A 149 13.15 3.46 2.78
C LEU A 149 11.62 3.36 2.84
N ALA A 150 11.03 2.24 2.41
CA ALA A 150 9.58 2.05 2.51
C ALA A 150 9.07 2.11 3.97
N SER A 151 9.80 1.53 4.93
CA SER A 151 9.44 1.62 6.36
C SER A 151 9.63 3.02 6.93
N GLY A 152 10.54 3.83 6.37
CA GLY A 152 10.66 5.26 6.66
C GLY A 152 9.54 6.12 6.08
N ALA A 153 8.85 5.62 5.04
CA ALA A 153 7.67 6.27 4.46
C ALA A 153 6.40 5.99 5.29
N ARG A 154 6.22 4.73 5.70
CA ARG A 154 5.04 4.27 6.46
C ARG A 154 5.37 3.08 7.36
N ALA A 155 4.75 3.04 8.54
CA ALA A 155 5.04 2.02 9.57
C ALA A 155 4.67 0.59 9.12
N ASN A 156 3.68 0.42 8.27
CA ASN A 156 3.33 -0.88 7.68
C ASN A 156 4.45 -1.47 6.80
N GLY A 157 5.43 -0.65 6.38
CA GLY A 157 6.64 -1.15 5.71
C GLY A 157 7.48 -2.09 6.55
N LEU A 158 7.34 -2.08 7.88
CA LEU A 158 8.01 -3.03 8.78
C LEU A 158 7.60 -4.49 8.50
N ILE A 159 6.35 -4.71 8.10
CA ILE A 159 5.80 -6.04 7.78
C ILE A 159 6.52 -6.64 6.57
N ASN A 160 7.07 -5.81 5.67
CA ASN A 160 7.78 -6.27 4.49
C ASN A 160 9.06 -7.07 4.82
N ALA A 161 9.59 -6.99 6.05
CA ALA A 161 10.66 -7.87 6.51
C ALA A 161 10.30 -9.36 6.33
N GLY A 162 9.00 -9.70 6.42
CA GLY A 162 8.49 -11.05 6.17
C GLY A 162 8.84 -11.60 4.78
N PHE A 163 8.82 -10.77 3.73
CA PHE A 163 9.19 -11.20 2.37
C PHE A 163 10.66 -11.63 2.30
N PHE A 164 11.54 -10.87 2.94
CA PHE A 164 12.97 -11.19 2.99
C PHE A 164 13.23 -12.46 3.78
N LEU A 165 12.64 -12.57 4.97
CA LEU A 165 12.74 -13.75 5.84
C LEU A 165 12.24 -15.00 5.11
N TYR A 166 11.12 -14.90 4.42
CA TYR A 166 10.57 -15.99 3.61
C TYR A 166 11.50 -16.36 2.44
N SER A 167 11.99 -15.39 1.67
CA SER A 167 12.89 -15.65 0.52
C SER A 167 14.19 -16.35 0.92
N ARG A 168 14.77 -15.96 2.07
CA ARG A 168 15.97 -16.59 2.63
C ARG A 168 15.67 -17.96 3.25
N GLY A 169 14.59 -18.06 4.04
CA GLY A 169 14.14 -19.30 4.65
C GLY A 169 13.80 -20.38 3.61
N LYS A 170 13.09 -20.01 2.54
CA LYS A 170 12.77 -20.92 1.42
C LYS A 170 14.04 -21.46 0.75
N ARG A 171 15.01 -20.58 0.43
CA ARG A 171 16.29 -21.00 -0.16
C ARG A 171 17.05 -21.98 0.74
N PHE A 172 17.07 -21.72 2.04
CA PHE A 172 17.70 -22.59 3.01
C PHE A 172 16.98 -23.95 3.14
N ALA A 173 15.65 -23.96 3.24
CA ALA A 173 14.85 -25.18 3.33
C ALA A 173 15.04 -26.09 2.10
N LEU A 174 15.04 -25.51 0.90
CA LEU A 174 15.27 -26.26 -0.34
C LEU A 174 16.71 -26.81 -0.42
N GLN A 175 17.71 -26.10 0.08
CA GLN A 175 19.09 -26.60 0.15
C GLN A 175 19.23 -27.80 1.10
N LEU A 176 18.52 -27.78 2.24
CA LEU A 176 18.52 -28.89 3.19
C LEU A 176 17.93 -30.18 2.59
N GLN A 177 16.89 -30.05 1.76
CA GLN A 177 16.24 -31.20 1.11
C GLN A 177 17.16 -31.91 0.10
N VAL A 178 18.07 -31.19 -0.56
CA VAL A 178 19.06 -31.77 -1.50
C VAL A 178 20.24 -32.42 -0.75
N GLY A 179 20.48 -32.02 0.51
CA GLY A 179 21.69 -32.33 1.26
C GLY A 179 21.68 -33.59 2.12
N SER A 180 20.69 -34.49 1.97
CA SER A 180 20.51 -35.64 2.87
C SER A 180 21.68 -36.64 2.81
N GLY A 181 22.33 -36.91 3.95
CA GLY A 181 23.05 -38.18 4.16
C GLY A 181 24.53 -38.20 4.60
N SER A 182 25.12 -37.18 5.25
CA SER A 182 26.45 -37.39 5.88
C SER A 182 26.75 -36.49 7.09
N LEU A 183 27.09 -37.12 8.23
CA LEU A 183 27.54 -36.50 9.49
C LEU A 183 28.75 -35.56 9.32
N ARG A 184 29.55 -35.71 8.24
CA ARG A 184 30.69 -34.82 7.93
C ARG A 184 30.29 -33.39 7.52
N LYS A 185 29.00 -33.13 7.26
CA LYS A 185 28.49 -31.80 6.85
C LYS A 185 27.97 -30.92 8.00
N LEU A 186 28.00 -31.40 9.25
CA LEU A 186 27.51 -30.65 10.42
C LEU A 186 28.15 -29.24 10.59
N PRO A 187 29.47 -29.04 10.48
CA PRO A 187 30.06 -27.70 10.59
C PRO A 187 29.71 -26.78 9.40
N LEU A 188 29.48 -27.34 8.21
CA LEU A 188 29.03 -26.58 7.05
C LEU A 188 27.58 -26.11 7.22
N LEU A 189 26.73 -26.98 7.77
CA LEU A 189 25.34 -26.67 8.10
C LEU A 189 25.25 -25.59 9.19
N TRP A 190 26.08 -25.65 10.23
CA TRP A 190 26.15 -24.61 11.25
C TRP A 190 26.57 -23.25 10.67
N LYS A 191 27.57 -23.23 9.77
CA LYS A 191 27.96 -22.00 9.05
C LYS A 191 26.81 -21.43 8.22
N GLN A 192 26.03 -22.28 7.55
CA GLN A 192 24.86 -21.87 6.76
C GLN A 192 23.74 -21.32 7.65
N VAL A 193 23.45 -21.96 8.78
CA VAL A 193 22.47 -21.47 9.76
C VAL A 193 22.90 -20.12 10.33
N LEU A 194 24.17 -19.98 10.72
CA LEU A 194 24.70 -18.72 11.24
C LEU A 194 24.67 -17.61 10.19
N SER A 195 24.96 -17.92 8.92
CA SER A 195 24.84 -16.99 7.80
C SER A 195 23.39 -16.57 7.53
N LEU A 196 22.45 -17.51 7.62
CA LEU A 196 21.02 -17.23 7.52
C LEU A 196 20.59 -16.29 8.65
N ALA A 197 20.89 -16.66 9.90
CA ALA A 197 20.54 -15.90 11.09
C ALA A 197 21.13 -14.48 11.06
N SER A 198 22.43 -14.34 10.75
CA SER A 198 23.08 -13.03 10.66
C SER A 198 22.49 -12.17 9.55
N SER A 199 22.21 -12.75 8.37
CA SER A 199 21.58 -12.02 7.27
C SER A 199 20.14 -11.62 7.58
N ALA A 200 19.38 -12.47 8.28
CA ALA A 200 18.02 -12.18 8.72
C ALA A 200 18.00 -11.04 9.75
N VAL A 201 18.88 -11.10 10.75
CA VAL A 201 19.00 -10.06 11.78
C VAL A 201 19.45 -8.74 11.18
N LEU A 202 20.50 -8.73 10.36
CA LEU A 202 21.05 -7.51 9.78
C LEU A 202 20.03 -6.80 8.88
N MET A 203 19.33 -7.56 8.04
CA MET A 203 18.36 -6.99 7.11
C MET A 203 17.08 -6.55 7.83
N SER A 204 16.61 -7.32 8.81
CA SER A 204 15.47 -6.90 9.64
C SER A 204 15.83 -5.66 10.45
N ALA A 205 17.01 -5.59 11.04
CA ALA A 205 17.51 -4.40 11.72
C ALA A 205 17.55 -3.19 10.76
N GLY A 206 18.06 -3.37 9.54
CA GLY A 206 18.04 -2.32 8.51
C GLY A 206 16.65 -1.85 8.13
N ILE A 207 15.66 -2.75 8.02
CA ILE A 207 14.26 -2.39 7.73
C ILE A 207 13.62 -1.66 8.91
N PHE A 208 13.93 -2.02 10.16
CA PHE A 208 13.36 -1.39 11.35
C PHE A 208 14.08 -0.09 11.73
N LEU A 209 15.31 0.13 11.24
CA LEU A 209 16.17 1.25 11.62
C LEU A 209 15.51 2.62 11.40
N PRO A 210 14.91 2.96 10.24
CA PRO A 210 14.32 4.29 10.04
C PRO A 210 13.17 4.57 11.01
N PHE A 211 12.32 3.58 11.26
CA PHE A 211 11.25 3.69 12.24
C PHE A 211 11.81 3.90 13.65
N ALA A 212 12.79 3.09 14.06
CA ALA A 212 13.41 3.19 15.39
C ALA A 212 14.14 4.53 15.61
N LEU A 213 14.90 5.00 14.61
CA LEU A 213 15.55 6.31 14.66
C LEU A 213 14.54 7.44 14.81
N PHE A 214 13.40 7.33 14.12
CA PHE A 214 12.35 8.34 14.22
C PHE A 214 11.63 8.31 15.57
N GLN A 215 11.34 7.12 16.12
CA GLN A 215 10.79 7.03 17.49
C GLN A 215 11.76 7.64 18.52
N TYR A 216 13.07 7.41 18.36
CA TYR A 216 14.09 8.01 19.21
C TYR A 216 14.16 9.54 19.05
N TYR A 217 14.09 10.05 17.82
CA TYR A 217 13.99 11.49 17.55
C TYR A 217 12.78 12.12 18.25
N ALA A 218 11.60 11.50 18.13
CA ALA A 218 10.39 11.99 18.79
C ALA A 218 10.54 11.98 20.32
N TYR A 219 11.13 10.93 20.89
CA TYR A 219 11.42 10.87 22.33
C TYR A 219 12.33 12.02 22.77
N LEU A 220 13.43 12.29 22.06
CA LEU A 220 14.30 13.41 22.39
C LEU A 220 13.57 14.76 22.29
N ARG A 221 12.70 14.91 21.29
CA ARG A 221 11.97 16.16 21.01
C ARG A 221 10.89 16.46 22.05
N PHE A 222 10.13 15.46 22.51
CA PHE A 222 8.97 15.65 23.39
C PHE A 222 9.21 15.22 24.85
N CYS A 223 10.16 14.34 25.11
CA CYS A 223 10.46 13.81 26.45
C CYS A 223 11.80 14.30 27.03
N GLY A 224 12.67 14.89 26.20
CA GLY A 224 13.96 15.44 26.60
C GLY A 224 13.84 16.59 27.61
N PRO A 225 14.90 16.87 28.41
CA PRO A 225 14.97 18.13 29.15
C PRO A 225 14.90 19.28 28.13
N GLY A 226 14.11 20.32 28.41
CA GLY A 226 13.74 21.40 27.48
C GLY A 226 14.91 22.08 26.76
N THR A 227 15.49 21.40 25.78
CA THR A 227 16.46 21.88 24.79
C THR A 227 15.75 22.27 23.51
N GLY A 228 14.49 22.67 23.62
CA GLY A 228 13.87 23.47 22.59
C GLY A 228 14.69 24.75 22.50
N LEU A 229 15.58 24.82 21.49
CA LEU A 229 16.03 26.10 20.94
C LEU A 229 14.85 27.07 20.97
N ASP A 230 15.10 28.31 21.40
CA ASP A 230 14.17 29.45 21.55
C ASP A 230 13.30 29.73 20.31
N GLN A 231 12.51 28.75 19.88
CA GLN A 231 11.64 28.81 18.73
C GLN A 231 10.28 29.16 19.28
N THR A 232 10.05 30.47 19.36
CA THR A 232 8.75 31.04 19.72
C THR A 232 7.72 30.50 18.74
N ILE A 233 6.86 29.60 19.22
CA ILE A 233 5.76 29.07 18.43
C ILE A 233 4.79 30.23 18.17
N PRO A 234 4.40 30.51 16.90
CA PRO A 234 3.42 31.54 16.59
C PRO A 234 2.12 31.37 17.41
N GLU A 235 1.58 32.47 17.92
CA GLU A 235 0.37 32.45 18.76
C GLU A 235 -0.85 31.76 18.09
N PRO A 236 -1.10 31.88 16.77
CA PRO A 236 -2.20 31.15 16.13
C PRO A 236 -2.06 29.62 16.24
N LEU A 237 -0.83 29.09 16.20
CA LEU A 237 -0.57 27.67 16.37
C LEU A 237 -0.69 27.24 17.83
N LEU A 238 -0.30 28.09 18.78
CA LEU A 238 -0.55 27.84 20.20
C LEU A 238 -2.04 27.83 20.53
N GLN A 239 -2.84 28.73 19.93
CA GLN A 239 -4.29 28.73 20.07
C GLN A 239 -4.90 27.44 19.54
N LEU A 240 -4.53 27.00 18.34
CA LEU A 240 -4.96 25.71 17.80
C LEU A 240 -4.65 24.55 18.75
N ALA A 241 -3.45 24.54 19.34
CA ALA A 241 -3.05 23.51 20.29
C ALA A 241 -3.93 23.50 21.55
N ARG A 242 -4.30 24.68 22.08
CA ARG A 242 -5.21 24.81 23.22
C ARG A 242 -6.63 24.35 22.87
N ASP A 243 -7.13 24.76 21.70
CA ASP A 243 -8.49 24.47 21.26
C ASP A 243 -8.71 22.98 20.99
N LYS A 244 -7.71 22.32 20.39
CA LYS A 244 -7.77 20.89 20.04
C LYS A 244 -7.13 19.97 21.07
N GLY A 245 -6.53 20.52 22.13
CA GLY A 245 -5.83 19.75 23.16
C GLY A 245 -4.57 19.03 22.64
N TYR A 246 -3.83 19.63 21.71
CA TYR A 246 -2.58 19.07 21.18
C TYR A 246 -1.40 19.41 22.10
N HIS A 247 -0.48 18.47 22.28
CA HIS A 247 0.78 18.72 22.98
C HIS A 247 1.87 19.19 21.99
N PRO A 248 2.33 20.46 22.07
CA PRO A 248 3.44 20.94 21.28
C PRO A 248 4.79 20.58 21.91
N ALA A 249 5.85 20.51 21.09
CA ALA A 249 7.19 20.10 21.51
C ALA A 249 7.91 21.06 22.51
N ALA A 250 7.40 22.28 22.72
CA ALA A 250 8.09 23.34 23.47
C ALA A 250 7.34 23.81 24.74
N MET A 251 6.41 23.01 25.29
CA MET A 251 5.71 23.37 26.52
C MET A 251 6.51 22.97 27.77
N ASP A 252 6.90 23.97 28.57
CA ASP A 252 7.50 23.77 29.87
C ASP A 252 6.48 23.14 30.85
N GLY A 253 6.80 21.94 31.34
CA GLY A 253 6.25 21.40 32.58
C GLY A 253 5.41 20.12 32.49
N ALA A 254 4.80 19.79 31.35
CA ALA A 254 3.98 18.58 31.21
C ALA A 254 4.51 17.65 30.12
N LYS A 255 5.20 16.58 30.54
CA LYS A 255 5.61 15.52 29.61
C LYS A 255 4.40 14.68 29.22
N PRO A 256 4.25 14.29 27.94
CA PRO A 256 3.24 13.34 27.54
C PRO A 256 3.33 12.01 28.32
N PRO A 257 2.21 11.33 28.57
CA PRO A 257 2.19 10.11 29.39
C PRO A 257 2.99 8.95 28.77
N TRP A 258 3.15 8.94 27.45
CA TRP A 258 3.96 7.93 26.76
C TRP A 258 5.46 8.05 27.06
N CYS A 259 5.93 9.20 27.52
CA CYS A 259 7.32 9.38 27.95
C CYS A 259 7.68 8.53 29.20
N SER A 260 6.69 8.18 30.02
CA SER A 260 6.87 7.40 31.25
C SER A 260 6.61 5.90 31.05
N GLN A 261 6.30 5.45 29.83
CA GLN A 261 6.09 4.04 29.53
C GLN A 261 7.42 3.27 29.49
N TRP A 262 7.37 1.97 29.79
CA TRP A 262 8.55 1.10 29.75
C TRP A 262 9.23 1.08 28.37
N VAL A 263 8.45 1.15 27.30
CA VAL A 263 8.93 1.36 25.93
C VAL A 263 8.20 2.57 25.35
N PRO A 264 8.82 3.76 25.32
CA PRO A 264 8.16 4.99 24.91
C PRO A 264 8.03 5.09 23.38
N VAL A 265 7.02 4.40 22.82
CA VAL A 265 6.72 4.41 21.36
C VAL A 265 5.59 5.39 21.08
N VAL A 266 5.95 6.59 20.63
CA VAL A 266 4.97 7.64 20.32
C VAL A 266 3.94 7.19 19.26
N TYR A 267 4.37 6.42 18.25
CA TYR A 267 3.47 5.95 17.20
C TYR A 267 2.31 5.11 17.76
N SER A 268 2.58 4.21 18.70
CA SER A 268 1.54 3.36 19.29
C SER A 268 0.61 4.15 20.20
N TYR A 269 1.16 5.07 21.00
CA TYR A 269 0.38 5.99 21.82
C TYR A 269 -0.58 6.84 20.99
N ILE A 270 -0.09 7.35 19.86
CA ILE A 270 -0.87 8.17 18.96
C ILE A 270 -2.02 7.38 18.32
N GLN A 271 -1.73 6.17 17.81
CA GLN A 271 -2.74 5.30 17.21
C GLN A 271 -3.86 4.98 18.21
N ASP A 272 -3.51 4.76 19.49
CA ASP A 272 -4.46 4.48 20.57
C ASP A 272 -5.26 5.73 21.00
N THR A 273 -4.57 6.84 21.30
CA THR A 273 -5.16 8.02 21.96
C THR A 273 -5.87 8.95 20.98
N TYR A 274 -5.25 9.24 19.84
CA TYR A 274 -5.79 10.21 18.87
C TYR A 274 -6.69 9.55 17.82
N TRP A 275 -6.38 8.32 17.43
CA TRP A 275 -7.09 7.64 16.34
C TRP A 275 -7.96 6.46 16.82
N ASN A 276 -7.95 6.10 18.10
CA ASN A 276 -8.73 4.99 18.68
C ASN A 276 -8.57 3.65 17.94
N VAL A 277 -7.38 3.39 17.40
CA VAL A 277 -7.03 2.14 16.72
C VAL A 277 -6.83 1.03 17.75
N GLY A 278 -7.47 -0.12 17.53
CA GLY A 278 -7.37 -1.26 18.43
C GLY A 278 -8.26 -2.42 18.02
N PHE A 279 -8.01 -3.60 18.60
CA PHE A 279 -8.75 -4.81 18.29
C PHE A 279 -10.25 -4.63 18.57
N LEU A 280 -11.06 -4.77 17.52
CA LEU A 280 -12.52 -4.66 17.50
C LEU A 280 -13.11 -3.33 18.00
N ARG A 281 -12.30 -2.29 18.26
CA ARG A 281 -12.79 -1.00 18.77
C ARG A 281 -13.71 -0.27 17.78
N TYR A 282 -13.56 -0.54 16.49
CA TYR A 282 -14.34 0.08 15.42
C TYR A 282 -15.67 -0.63 15.11
N PHE A 283 -15.95 -1.78 15.76
CA PHE A 283 -17.12 -2.62 15.46
C PHE A 283 -18.38 -2.10 16.16
N GLU A 284 -18.87 -0.95 15.71
CA GLU A 284 -20.11 -0.33 16.17
C GLU A 284 -21.18 -0.33 15.07
N LEU A 285 -22.45 -0.39 15.46
CA LEU A 285 -23.59 -0.36 14.50
C LEU A 285 -23.63 0.91 13.65
N ARG A 286 -23.12 2.04 14.19
CA ARG A 286 -23.05 3.31 13.46
C ARG A 286 -22.07 3.26 12.29
N GLN A 287 -21.11 2.34 12.32
CA GLN A 287 -20.05 2.22 11.30
C GLN A 287 -20.43 1.30 10.14
N ILE A 288 -21.65 0.72 10.11
CA ILE A 288 -22.11 -0.17 9.03
C ILE A 288 -21.87 0.43 7.62
N PRO A 289 -22.12 1.73 7.35
CA PRO A 289 -21.81 2.31 6.04
C PRO A 289 -20.33 2.17 5.65
N ASN A 290 -19.41 2.30 6.61
CA ASN A 290 -17.97 2.16 6.40
C ASN A 290 -17.55 0.71 6.13
N PHE A 291 -18.23 -0.26 6.75
CA PHE A 291 -18.06 -1.68 6.40
C PHE A 291 -18.55 -1.97 4.97
N LEU A 292 -19.67 -1.39 4.55
CA LEU A 292 -20.15 -1.50 3.17
C LEU A 292 -19.17 -0.87 2.18
N LEU A 293 -18.54 0.24 2.55
CA LEU A 293 -17.48 0.89 1.77
C LEU A 293 -16.19 0.04 1.70
N ALA A 294 -15.89 -0.80 2.68
CA ALA A 294 -14.73 -1.71 2.61
C ALA A 294 -15.06 -3.08 2.01
N LEU A 295 -16.35 -3.39 1.81
CA LEU A 295 -16.81 -4.71 1.39
C LEU A 295 -16.19 -5.17 0.05
N PRO A 296 -16.14 -4.36 -1.03
CA PRO A 296 -15.61 -4.84 -2.31
C PRO A 296 -14.14 -5.26 -2.23
N VAL A 297 -13.29 -4.47 -1.55
CA VAL A 297 -11.86 -4.80 -1.41
C VAL A 297 -11.67 -6.04 -0.52
N THR A 298 -12.46 -6.15 0.56
CA THR A 298 -12.44 -7.31 1.47
C THR A 298 -12.82 -8.59 0.74
N LEU A 299 -13.88 -8.56 -0.06
CA LEU A 299 -14.32 -9.69 -0.87
C LEU A 299 -13.30 -10.07 -1.94
N LEU A 300 -12.74 -9.10 -2.67
CA LEU A 300 -11.75 -9.37 -3.72
C LEU A 300 -10.48 -10.02 -3.16
N VAL A 301 -9.92 -9.51 -2.06
CA VAL A 301 -8.71 -10.08 -1.44
C VAL A 301 -9.00 -11.43 -0.79
N SER A 302 -10.16 -11.60 -0.15
CA SER A 302 -10.57 -12.90 0.40
C SER A 302 -10.76 -13.94 -0.70
N TRP A 303 -11.37 -13.55 -1.83
CA TRP A 303 -11.55 -14.43 -2.98
C TRP A 303 -10.20 -14.77 -3.64
N ALA A 304 -9.27 -13.81 -3.72
CA ALA A 304 -7.91 -14.06 -4.18
C ALA A 304 -7.21 -15.13 -3.33
N ALA A 305 -7.30 -15.01 -2.00
CA ALA A 305 -6.75 -15.99 -1.06
C ALA A 305 -7.41 -17.37 -1.21
N TRP A 306 -8.75 -17.41 -1.24
CA TRP A 306 -9.52 -18.64 -1.42
C TRP A 306 -9.17 -19.35 -2.73
N SER A 307 -9.12 -18.60 -3.84
CA SER A 307 -8.79 -19.11 -5.17
C SER A 307 -7.37 -19.70 -5.20
N TYR A 308 -6.42 -19.05 -4.52
CA TYR A 308 -5.04 -19.56 -4.46
C TYR A 308 -4.93 -20.84 -3.63
N ILE A 309 -5.54 -20.86 -2.43
CA ILE A 309 -5.51 -21.98 -1.49
C ILE A 309 -6.20 -23.21 -2.09
N SER A 310 -7.36 -23.04 -2.71
CA SER A 310 -8.10 -24.13 -3.36
C SER A 310 -7.33 -24.71 -4.56
N THR A 311 -6.57 -23.89 -5.29
CA THR A 311 -5.76 -24.35 -6.43
C THR A 311 -4.44 -25.01 -6.01
N ASN A 312 -3.81 -24.56 -4.92
CA ASN A 312 -2.48 -25.00 -4.47
C ASN A 312 -2.45 -25.49 -3.01
N PRO A 313 -3.33 -26.41 -2.57
CA PRO A 313 -3.49 -26.74 -1.15
C PRO A 313 -2.21 -27.32 -0.52
N ARG A 314 -1.51 -28.21 -1.24
CA ARG A 314 -0.23 -28.77 -0.77
C ARG A 314 0.85 -27.71 -0.63
N HIS A 315 0.91 -26.74 -1.54
CA HIS A 315 1.89 -25.66 -1.48
C HIS A 315 1.63 -24.75 -0.27
N CYS A 316 0.36 -24.48 0.04
CA CYS A 316 -0.02 -23.74 1.24
C CYS A 316 0.32 -24.49 2.53
N LEU A 317 0.04 -25.80 2.59
CA LEU A 317 0.37 -26.63 3.76
C LEU A 317 1.88 -26.72 4.03
N THR A 318 2.70 -26.75 2.98
CA THR A 318 4.16 -26.81 3.09
C THR A 318 4.80 -25.43 3.15
N LEU A 319 4.00 -24.36 3.16
CA LEU A 319 4.44 -22.97 3.05
C LEU A 319 5.37 -22.71 1.85
N GLY A 320 5.25 -23.52 0.80
CA GLY A 320 6.14 -23.49 -0.37
C GLY A 320 7.61 -23.83 -0.08
N LEU A 321 7.87 -24.49 1.05
CA LEU A 321 9.21 -24.94 1.47
C LEU A 321 9.57 -26.32 0.91
N GLU A 322 8.61 -27.07 0.40
CA GLU A 322 8.83 -28.37 -0.26
C GLU A 322 8.98 -28.21 -1.78
N ARG A 323 9.93 -28.94 -2.36
CA ARG A 323 10.12 -29.00 -3.81
C ARG A 323 8.91 -29.65 -4.49
N SER A 324 8.29 -28.97 -5.44
CA SER A 324 7.17 -29.54 -6.19
C SER A 324 7.69 -30.39 -7.34
N LYS A 325 7.06 -31.55 -7.61
CA LYS A 325 7.33 -32.37 -8.81
C LYS A 325 7.21 -31.57 -10.12
N SER A 326 6.33 -30.58 -10.16
CA SER A 326 6.18 -29.65 -11.30
C SER A 326 7.38 -28.72 -11.49
N GLU A 327 8.15 -28.40 -10.43
CA GLU A 327 9.39 -27.64 -10.53
C GLU A 327 10.55 -28.53 -10.99
N GLU A 328 10.52 -29.83 -10.68
CA GLU A 328 11.49 -30.81 -11.17
C GLU A 328 11.32 -31.11 -12.67
N GLU A 329 10.08 -31.09 -13.17
CA GLU A 329 9.76 -31.29 -14.59
C GLU A 329 10.00 -30.04 -15.47
N GLY A 330 10.48 -28.93 -14.90
CA GLY A 330 10.90 -27.75 -15.68
C GLY A 330 9.79 -26.98 -16.40
N LYS A 331 8.50 -27.25 -16.12
CA LYS A 331 7.36 -26.47 -16.63
C LYS A 331 6.87 -25.48 -15.57
N PRO A 332 7.37 -24.23 -15.56
CA PRO A 332 6.89 -23.25 -14.60
C PRO A 332 5.44 -22.86 -14.90
N ARG A 333 4.57 -23.00 -13.91
CA ARG A 333 3.21 -22.46 -13.96
C ARG A 333 3.26 -20.93 -14.01
N ASP A 334 2.45 -20.34 -14.86
CA ASP A 334 2.33 -18.90 -15.07
C ASP A 334 0.93 -18.41 -14.64
N GLY A 335 0.77 -17.09 -14.51
CA GLY A 335 -0.46 -16.46 -14.03
C GLY A 335 -0.54 -16.31 -12.51
N PHE A 336 -1.74 -15.99 -12.00
CA PHE A 336 -1.99 -15.68 -10.59
C PHE A 336 -1.76 -16.87 -9.65
N CYS A 337 -2.16 -18.07 -10.07
CA CYS A 337 -2.02 -19.29 -9.25
C CYS A 337 -0.60 -19.91 -9.30
N CYS A 338 0.42 -19.17 -9.74
CA CYS A 338 1.80 -19.64 -9.76
C CYS A 338 2.37 -19.78 -8.33
N PRO A 339 3.33 -20.67 -8.08
CA PRO A 339 3.98 -20.82 -6.76
C PRO A 339 4.62 -19.54 -6.22
N ALA A 340 5.10 -18.64 -7.10
CA ALA A 340 5.75 -17.39 -6.71
C ALA A 340 4.77 -16.41 -6.06
N ALA A 341 3.47 -16.45 -6.40
CA ALA A 341 2.47 -15.56 -5.83
C ALA A 341 2.11 -15.88 -4.37
N PHE A 342 2.49 -17.05 -3.84
CA PHE A 342 2.12 -17.51 -2.49
C PHE A 342 2.41 -16.49 -1.39
N VAL A 343 3.64 -15.97 -1.32
CA VAL A 343 4.06 -15.03 -0.27
C VAL A 343 3.28 -13.72 -0.32
N TYR A 344 2.92 -13.27 -1.52
CA TYR A 344 2.11 -12.07 -1.74
C TYR A 344 0.67 -12.28 -1.28
N VAL A 345 0.09 -13.46 -1.50
CA VAL A 345 -1.25 -13.83 -1.01
C VAL A 345 -1.27 -13.92 0.51
N VAL A 346 -0.26 -14.54 1.13
CA VAL A 346 -0.12 -14.61 2.60
C VAL A 346 -0.02 -13.20 3.19
N HIS A 347 0.84 -12.36 2.62
CA HIS A 347 0.99 -10.97 3.03
C HIS A 347 -0.33 -10.19 2.91
N ALA A 348 -1.01 -10.25 1.77
CA ALA A 348 -2.29 -9.57 1.56
C ALA A 348 -3.37 -10.04 2.54
N THR A 349 -3.41 -11.34 2.84
CA THR A 349 -4.37 -11.93 3.79
C THR A 349 -4.08 -11.49 5.22
N ALA A 350 -2.80 -11.43 5.62
CA ALA A 350 -2.40 -10.94 6.93
C ALA A 350 -2.72 -9.45 7.10
N LEU A 351 -2.44 -8.63 6.08
CA LEU A 351 -2.82 -7.21 6.07
C LEU A 351 -4.34 -7.03 6.10
N LEU A 352 -5.10 -7.86 5.38
CA LEU A 352 -6.56 -7.83 5.39
C LEU A 352 -7.09 -8.14 6.80
N ALA A 353 -6.62 -9.22 7.42
CA ALA A 353 -7.04 -9.60 8.76
C ALA A 353 -6.70 -8.51 9.79
N PHE A 354 -5.47 -8.01 9.79
CA PHE A 354 -5.06 -6.94 10.68
C PHE A 354 -5.87 -5.66 10.44
N GLY A 355 -6.02 -5.22 9.19
CA GLY A 355 -6.76 -4.01 8.86
C GLY A 355 -8.26 -4.12 9.17
N PHE A 356 -8.86 -5.29 9.00
CA PHE A 356 -10.27 -5.50 9.28
C PHE A 356 -10.57 -5.53 10.79
N PHE A 357 -9.69 -6.17 11.59
CA PHE A 357 -9.94 -6.33 13.03
C PHE A 357 -9.35 -5.22 13.90
N CYS A 358 -8.27 -4.56 13.47
CA CYS A 358 -7.52 -3.64 14.32
C CYS A 358 -7.56 -2.18 13.85
N MET A 359 -7.90 -1.90 12.59
CA MET A 359 -7.94 -0.54 12.03
C MET A 359 -9.39 -0.09 11.77
N HIS A 360 -9.56 1.21 11.50
CA HIS A 360 -10.81 1.71 10.94
C HIS A 360 -11.03 1.10 9.56
N VAL A 361 -12.15 0.39 9.40
CA VAL A 361 -12.39 -0.48 8.23
C VAL A 361 -12.46 0.31 6.92
N GLN A 362 -12.88 1.57 6.95
CA GLN A 362 -12.85 2.47 5.79
C GLN A 362 -11.44 2.66 5.18
N VAL A 363 -10.39 2.62 6.00
CA VAL A 363 -8.98 2.78 5.60
C VAL A 363 -8.46 1.57 4.81
N LEU A 364 -9.17 0.44 4.87
CA LEU A 364 -8.71 -0.84 4.33
C LEU A 364 -8.44 -0.79 2.82
N THR A 365 -9.23 -0.04 2.07
CA THR A 365 -9.06 0.13 0.61
C THR A 365 -7.74 0.81 0.27
N ARG A 366 -7.42 1.93 0.92
CA ARG A 366 -6.15 2.65 0.71
C ARG A 366 -4.95 1.89 1.26
N PHE A 367 -5.15 1.19 2.38
CA PHE A 367 -4.13 0.36 3.00
C PHE A 367 -3.70 -0.81 2.10
N LEU A 368 -4.65 -1.63 1.64
CA LEU A 368 -4.36 -2.76 0.76
C LEU A 368 -3.91 -2.31 -0.63
N GLY A 369 -4.50 -1.22 -1.15
CA GLY A 369 -4.19 -0.68 -2.47
C GLY A 369 -2.75 -0.17 -2.63
N SER A 370 -2.12 0.30 -1.54
CA SER A 370 -0.72 0.74 -1.55
C SER A 370 0.26 -0.34 -1.09
N SER A 371 -0.20 -1.32 -0.29
CA SER A 371 0.68 -2.29 0.37
C SER A 371 0.81 -3.64 -0.34
N SER A 372 -0.10 -3.98 -1.25
CA SER A 372 -0.13 -5.30 -1.86
C SER A 372 -0.46 -5.29 -3.35
N PRO A 373 0.27 -6.06 -4.17
CA PRO A 373 -0.05 -6.19 -5.59
C PRO A 373 -1.27 -7.11 -5.84
N ILE A 374 -1.71 -7.88 -4.84
CA ILE A 374 -2.72 -8.94 -5.00
C ILE A 374 -4.07 -8.41 -5.48
N LEU A 375 -4.51 -7.25 -4.97
CA LEU A 375 -5.77 -6.64 -5.39
C LEU A 375 -5.81 -6.45 -6.91
N TYR A 376 -4.71 -5.96 -7.49
CA TYR A 376 -4.60 -5.68 -8.91
C TYR A 376 -4.31 -6.93 -9.75
N TRP A 377 -3.42 -7.81 -9.28
CA TRP A 377 -3.11 -9.07 -9.96
C TRP A 377 -4.33 -9.98 -10.06
N PHE A 378 -5.10 -10.11 -8.98
CA PHE A 378 -6.29 -10.95 -8.97
C PHE A 378 -7.42 -10.33 -9.80
N SER A 379 -7.65 -9.01 -9.69
CA SER A 379 -8.64 -8.33 -10.55
C SER A 379 -8.30 -8.46 -12.03
N ALA A 380 -7.02 -8.31 -12.39
CA ALA A 380 -6.55 -8.53 -13.76
C ALA A 380 -6.71 -9.99 -14.21
N HIS A 381 -6.50 -10.95 -13.29
CA HIS A 381 -6.67 -12.37 -13.56
C HIS A 381 -8.13 -12.71 -13.86
N LEU A 382 -9.07 -12.19 -13.06
CA LEU A 382 -10.50 -12.36 -13.29
C LEU A 382 -10.95 -11.78 -14.62
N LEU A 383 -10.53 -10.55 -14.93
CA LEU A 383 -10.81 -9.93 -16.24
C LEU A 383 -10.21 -10.77 -17.37
N GLN A 384 -8.96 -11.22 -17.24
CA GLN A 384 -8.31 -12.01 -18.27
C GLN A 384 -8.92 -13.41 -18.42
N GLU A 385 -9.51 -14.03 -17.40
CA GLU A 385 -10.13 -15.35 -17.53
C GLU A 385 -11.60 -15.34 -17.95
N HIS A 386 -12.33 -14.26 -17.64
CA HIS A 386 -13.78 -14.23 -17.84
C HIS A 386 -14.21 -13.29 -18.96
N GLU A 387 -13.32 -12.45 -19.50
CA GLU A 387 -13.68 -11.46 -20.51
C GLU A 387 -13.18 -11.84 -21.92
N PRO A 388 -14.06 -12.39 -22.79
CA PRO A 388 -13.66 -12.87 -24.11
C PRO A 388 -13.16 -11.75 -25.05
N LEU A 389 -13.58 -10.50 -24.81
CA LEU A 389 -13.11 -9.34 -25.58
C LEU A 389 -11.59 -9.14 -25.46
N LEU A 390 -10.98 -9.51 -24.33
CA LEU A 390 -9.53 -9.43 -24.14
C LEU A 390 -8.76 -10.52 -24.89
N TRP A 391 -9.42 -11.63 -25.26
CA TRP A 391 -8.79 -12.77 -25.93
C TRP A 391 -8.65 -12.54 -27.44
N SER A 392 -9.57 -11.76 -28.01
CA SER A 392 -9.60 -11.42 -29.44
C SER A 392 -8.43 -10.56 -29.92
N ALA A 393 -7.63 -9.97 -29.02
CA ALA A 393 -6.53 -9.06 -29.35
C ALA A 393 -5.17 -9.75 -29.59
N GLY A 394 -5.07 -11.06 -29.35
CA GLY A 394 -3.84 -11.77 -29.65
C GLY A 394 -3.94 -13.24 -29.32
N THR A 395 -3.81 -14.06 -30.36
CA THR A 395 -3.52 -15.50 -30.35
C THR A 395 -2.95 -16.00 -29.04
N ASP A 396 -3.78 -16.67 -28.25
CA ASP A 396 -3.41 -17.75 -27.33
C ASP A 396 -4.65 -18.64 -27.19
N ASN A 397 -4.46 -19.95 -27.31
CA ASN A 397 -5.53 -20.94 -27.32
C ASN A 397 -6.42 -20.81 -26.06
N PRO A 398 -7.75 -20.92 -26.19
CA PRO A 398 -8.64 -20.94 -25.03
C PRO A 398 -8.34 -22.17 -24.14
N PRO A 399 -8.64 -22.11 -22.84
CA PRO A 399 -8.49 -23.25 -21.94
C PRO A 399 -9.33 -24.45 -22.44
N PRO A 400 -8.86 -25.70 -22.26
CA PRO A 400 -9.58 -26.87 -22.73
C PRO A 400 -10.85 -27.05 -21.90
N GLY A 401 -12.03 -26.77 -22.49
CA GLY A 401 -13.31 -27.11 -21.86
C GLY A 401 -14.53 -26.25 -22.15
N ARG A 402 -14.45 -25.14 -22.90
CA ARG A 402 -15.66 -24.39 -23.28
C ARG A 402 -15.67 -24.01 -24.77
N SER A 403 -16.29 -24.85 -25.59
CA SER A 403 -16.71 -24.49 -26.94
C SER A 403 -17.91 -23.55 -26.86
N VAL A 404 -17.67 -22.25 -26.98
CA VAL A 404 -18.77 -21.29 -27.22
C VAL A 404 -18.75 -20.92 -28.70
N LEU A 405 -19.79 -21.40 -29.37
CA LEU A 405 -20.19 -21.06 -30.72
C LEU A 405 -20.59 -19.58 -30.75
N SER A 406 -19.79 -18.71 -31.37
CA SER A 406 -20.29 -17.42 -31.84
C SER A 406 -19.59 -16.98 -33.11
N LYS A 407 -20.39 -16.89 -34.18
CA LYS A 407 -20.05 -16.38 -35.50
C LYS A 407 -19.42 -14.99 -35.39
N SER A 408 -18.35 -14.77 -36.14
CA SER A 408 -17.72 -13.46 -36.34
C SER A 408 -18.66 -12.52 -37.11
N PRO A 409 -18.84 -11.26 -36.67
CA PRO A 409 -19.19 -10.18 -37.57
C PRO A 409 -17.91 -9.68 -38.24
N SER A 410 -17.95 -9.64 -39.56
CA SER A 410 -16.95 -9.07 -40.45
C SER A 410 -16.52 -7.65 -40.05
N SER A 411 -15.23 -7.40 -40.25
CA SER A 411 -14.52 -6.13 -40.08
C SER A 411 -15.19 -4.92 -40.75
N SER A 412 -15.32 -3.82 -40.01
CA SER A 412 -15.34 -2.45 -40.55
C SER A 412 -15.22 -1.42 -39.43
N GLY A 413 -14.17 -0.60 -39.48
CA GLY A 413 -14.20 0.76 -38.94
C GLY A 413 -13.50 1.05 -37.60
N LYS A 414 -12.42 1.85 -37.71
CA LYS A 414 -11.73 2.67 -36.68
C LYS A 414 -10.82 1.92 -35.69
N GLY A 415 -9.56 2.36 -35.66
CA GLY A 415 -8.49 1.84 -34.80
C GLY A 415 -8.97 1.61 -33.39
N THR A 416 -9.06 0.35 -33.00
CA THR A 416 -9.35 -0.04 -31.63
C THR A 416 -8.24 0.49 -30.74
N PRO A 417 -8.55 1.14 -29.61
CA PRO A 417 -7.52 1.62 -28.70
C PRO A 417 -6.68 0.44 -28.20
N ASP A 418 -5.35 0.56 -28.29
CA ASP A 418 -4.39 -0.46 -27.81
C ASP A 418 -4.53 -0.74 -26.30
N ASN A 419 -5.19 0.16 -25.55
CA ASN A 419 -5.43 0.00 -24.13
C ASN A 419 -6.61 -0.96 -23.86
N PRO A 420 -6.39 -2.13 -23.21
CA PRO A 420 -7.42 -3.12 -22.96
C PRO A 420 -8.55 -2.59 -22.07
N VAL A 421 -8.24 -1.73 -21.08
CA VAL A 421 -9.26 -1.17 -20.19
C VAL A 421 -10.16 -0.21 -20.97
N VAL A 422 -9.58 0.69 -21.78
CA VAL A 422 -10.37 1.60 -22.63
C VAL A 422 -11.27 0.82 -23.58
N ARG A 423 -10.76 -0.28 -24.16
CA ARG A 423 -11.57 -1.16 -25.01
C ARG A 423 -12.75 -1.78 -24.26
N LEU A 424 -12.58 -2.22 -23.01
CA LEU A 424 -13.68 -2.73 -22.18
C LEU A 424 -14.70 -1.64 -21.84
N LEU A 425 -14.24 -0.42 -21.55
CA LEU A 425 -15.11 0.71 -21.24
C LEU A 425 -15.95 1.15 -22.45
N LEU A 426 -15.35 1.21 -23.64
CA LEU A 426 -16.09 1.52 -24.87
C LEU A 426 -17.13 0.43 -25.21
N ASN A 427 -16.87 -0.80 -24.82
CA ASN A 427 -17.77 -1.94 -25.02
C ASN A 427 -18.55 -2.32 -23.75
N TRP A 428 -18.84 -1.36 -22.87
CA TRP A 428 -19.45 -1.60 -21.55
C TRP A 428 -20.72 -2.46 -21.59
N ARG A 429 -21.55 -2.34 -22.64
CA ARG A 429 -22.78 -3.13 -22.75
C ARG A 429 -22.50 -4.62 -22.97
N LEU A 430 -21.40 -4.95 -23.65
CA LEU A 430 -21.03 -6.29 -24.12
C LEU A 430 -20.18 -7.08 -23.12
N ILE A 431 -19.57 -6.42 -22.12
CA ILE A 431 -18.74 -7.09 -21.11
C ILE A 431 -19.58 -7.92 -20.12
N THR A 432 -18.95 -8.94 -19.55
CA THR A 432 -19.60 -9.87 -18.60
C THR A 432 -20.03 -9.14 -17.30
N PRO A 433 -21.05 -9.66 -16.57
CA PRO A 433 -21.46 -9.07 -15.29
C PRO A 433 -20.32 -8.97 -14.27
N LEU A 434 -19.42 -9.96 -14.24
CA LEU A 434 -18.24 -9.93 -13.37
C LEU A 434 -17.29 -8.79 -13.74
N SER A 435 -16.97 -8.64 -15.03
CA SER A 435 -16.12 -7.54 -15.52
C SER A 435 -16.75 -6.18 -15.24
N LYS A 436 -18.08 -6.04 -15.39
CA LYS A 436 -18.82 -4.83 -15.01
C LYS A 436 -18.68 -4.53 -13.53
N GLY A 437 -18.78 -5.56 -12.67
CA GLY A 437 -18.61 -5.41 -11.22
C GLY A 437 -17.21 -4.92 -10.85
N ILE A 438 -16.16 -5.53 -11.41
CA ILE A 438 -14.77 -5.16 -11.13
C ILE A 438 -14.46 -3.75 -11.64
N LEU A 439 -14.71 -3.46 -12.92
CA LEU A 439 -14.43 -2.14 -13.48
C LEU A 439 -15.32 -1.06 -12.87
N GLY A 440 -16.57 -1.39 -12.57
CA GLY A 440 -17.50 -0.51 -11.88
C GLY A 440 -16.99 -0.14 -10.49
N PHE A 441 -16.52 -1.12 -9.71
CA PHE A 441 -15.87 -0.86 -8.42
C PHE A 441 -14.68 0.10 -8.54
N PHE A 442 -13.73 -0.18 -9.46
CA PHE A 442 -12.56 0.67 -9.65
C PHE A 442 -12.93 2.10 -10.06
N LEU A 443 -13.80 2.27 -11.07
CA LEU A 443 -14.20 3.59 -11.56
C LEU A 443 -15.08 4.36 -10.58
N CYS A 444 -16.04 3.69 -9.93
CA CYS A 444 -16.92 4.34 -8.96
C CYS A 444 -16.12 4.81 -7.75
N TYR A 445 -15.19 4.01 -7.20
CA TYR A 445 -14.36 4.46 -6.09
C TYR A 445 -13.37 5.54 -6.50
N TRP A 446 -12.80 5.45 -7.70
CA TRP A 446 -11.93 6.48 -8.23
C TRP A 446 -12.65 7.84 -8.30
N LEU A 447 -13.86 7.85 -8.85
CA LEU A 447 -14.67 9.08 -9.00
C LEU A 447 -15.21 9.57 -7.65
N LEU A 448 -15.80 8.67 -6.86
CA LEU A 448 -16.38 8.99 -5.56
C LEU A 448 -15.30 9.47 -4.59
N GLY A 449 -14.14 8.82 -4.58
CA GLY A 449 -13.02 9.22 -3.74
C GLY A 449 -12.45 10.57 -4.12
N LEU A 450 -12.34 10.88 -5.42
CA LEU A 450 -11.94 12.22 -5.85
C LEU A 450 -12.95 13.28 -5.42
N LEU A 451 -14.25 12.99 -5.53
CA LEU A 451 -15.31 13.92 -5.15
C LEU A 451 -15.32 14.15 -3.63
N LEU A 452 -15.39 13.08 -2.83
CA LEU A 452 -15.52 13.20 -1.37
C LEU A 452 -14.25 13.77 -0.74
N HIS A 453 -13.07 13.31 -1.16
CA HIS A 453 -11.79 13.79 -0.63
C HIS A 453 -11.58 15.28 -0.93
N CYS A 454 -11.79 15.70 -2.18
CA CYS A 454 -11.59 17.09 -2.57
C CYS A 454 -12.54 18.06 -1.87
N ASN A 455 -13.72 17.60 -1.42
CA ASN A 455 -14.71 18.43 -0.73
C ASN A 455 -14.72 18.25 0.80
N PHE A 456 -13.65 17.73 1.39
CA PHE A 456 -13.50 17.52 2.84
C PHE A 456 -14.60 16.65 3.47
N LEU A 457 -15.26 15.83 2.66
CA LEU A 457 -16.25 14.87 3.12
C LEU A 457 -15.54 13.62 3.64
N PRO A 458 -16.00 13.02 4.75
CA PRO A 458 -15.39 11.83 5.31
C PRO A 458 -15.34 10.73 4.24
N TRP A 459 -14.10 10.40 3.86
CA TRP A 459 -13.73 9.40 2.89
C TRP A 459 -12.67 8.48 3.52
N THR A 460 -12.48 7.30 2.93
CA THR A 460 -11.64 6.18 3.42
C THR A 460 -10.39 6.55 4.21
#